data_AF-A0A101M186-F1
#
_entry.id   AF-A0A101M186-F1
#
_cell.length_a   1.000
_cell.length_b   1.000
_cell.length_c   1.000
_cell.angle_alpha   90.00
_cell.angle_beta   90.00
_cell.angle_gamma   90.00
#
_symmetry.space_group_name_H-M   'P 1'
#
loop_
_entity.id
_entity.type
_entity.pdbx_description
1 polymer ?
#
loop_
_entity_poly.entity_id
_entity_poly.type
_entity_poly.pdbx_seq_one_letter_code
_entity_poly.pdbx_strand_id
1 'polypeptide(L)' 'MEVSADRKAHLLVEYSNKKFACELMDGHIRDDKYRVVDYIIFYKDMIYLVPESKLKENILRATHDTPLAGYQGYLKTYR' A
#
# COMPACT_ATOMS: atom_id res chain seq x y z
N MET A 1 18.65 -12.68 2.75
CA MET A 1 17.64 -11.69 3.17
C MET A 1 16.53 -11.65 2.12
N GLU A 2 15.48 -12.47 2.32
CA GLU A 2 14.29 -12.60 1.46
C GLU A 2 13.20 -11.55 1.81
N VAL A 3 13.61 -10.32 2.13
CA VAL A 3 12.69 -9.28 2.64
C VAL A 3 11.62 -8.87 1.62
N SER A 4 11.85 -9.16 0.33
CA SER A 4 10.95 -8.81 -0.78
C SER A 4 9.73 -9.74 -0.89
N ALA A 5 9.90 -11.05 -0.68
CA ALA A 5 8.82 -12.03 -0.87
C ALA A 5 7.74 -11.87 0.21
N ASP A 6 8.17 -11.60 1.45
CA ASP A 6 7.30 -11.49 2.62
C ASP A 6 6.36 -10.28 2.54
N ARG A 7 6.87 -9.13 2.11
CA ARG A 7 6.08 -7.90 1.93
C ARG A 7 5.05 -8.02 0.80
N LYS A 8 5.41 -8.72 -0.29
CA LYS A 8 4.50 -8.99 -1.40
C LYS A 8 3.35 -9.89 -0.96
N ALA A 9 3.66 -10.96 -0.22
CA ALA A 9 2.63 -11.85 0.33
C ALA A 9 1.65 -11.09 1.24
N HIS A 10 2.16 -10.21 2.11
CA HIS A 10 1.31 -9.36 2.94
C HIS A 10 0.37 -8.45 2.15
N LEU A 11 0.87 -7.79 1.09
CA LEU A 11 0.04 -6.98 0.19
C LEU A 11 -1.08 -7.79 -0.46
N LEU A 12 -0.77 -8.99 -0.95
CA LEU A 12 -1.75 -9.86 -1.57
C LEU A 12 -2.86 -10.29 -0.61
N VAL A 13 -2.49 -10.62 0.64
CA VAL A 13 -3.47 -10.91 1.70
C VAL A 13 -4.37 -9.70 1.94
N GLU A 14 -3.80 -8.50 2.04
CA GLU A 14 -4.58 -7.28 2.25
C GLU A 14 -5.49 -6.94 1.07
N TYR A 15 -5.04 -7.13 -0.17
CA TYR A 15 -5.87 -6.99 -1.37
C TYR A 15 -7.02 -7.98 -1.37
N SER A 16 -6.77 -9.25 -1.00
CA SER A 16 -7.81 -10.29 -0.97
C SER A 16 -8.97 -9.98 -0.03
N ASN A 17 -8.72 -9.16 1.01
CA ASN A 17 -9.75 -8.75 1.96
C ASN A 17 -10.70 -7.70 1.41
N LYS A 18 -10.39 -7.03 0.28
CA LYS A 18 -11.22 -5.94 -0.24
C LYS A 18 -11.60 -6.17 -1.70
N LYS A 19 -12.91 -6.33 -1.91
CA LYS A 19 -13.54 -6.63 -3.20
C LYS A 19 -13.03 -5.75 -4.35
N PHE A 20 -12.91 -4.44 -4.12
CA PHE A 20 -12.40 -3.50 -5.13
C PHE A 20 -10.97 -3.82 -5.60
N ALA A 21 -10.09 -4.20 -4.67
CA ALA A 21 -8.72 -4.56 -5.01
C ALA A 21 -8.66 -5.88 -5.79
N CYS A 22 -9.51 -6.86 -5.44
CA CYS A 22 -9.67 -8.10 -6.21
C CYS A 22 -10.15 -7.79 -7.65
N GLU A 23 -11.22 -7.00 -7.80
CA GLU A 23 -11.76 -6.63 -9.12
C GLU A 23 -10.77 -5.86 -9.98
N LEU A 24 -9.89 -5.04 -9.38
CA LEU A 24 -8.78 -4.39 -10.08
C LEU A 24 -7.71 -5.40 -10.52
N MET A 25 -7.34 -6.34 -9.65
CA MET A 25 -6.33 -7.37 -9.94
C MET A 25 -6.79 -8.34 -11.03
N ASP A 26 -8.08 -8.69 -11.03
CA ASP A 26 -8.73 -9.54 -12.03
C ASP A 26 -8.99 -8.81 -13.35
N GLY A 27 -8.72 -7.49 -13.42
CA GLY A 27 -8.91 -6.67 -14.61
C GLY A 27 -10.38 -6.38 -14.95
N HIS A 28 -11.29 -6.58 -14.01
CA HIS A 28 -12.71 -6.24 -14.14
C HIS A 28 -12.95 -4.73 -14.10
N ILE A 29 -12.07 -3.99 -13.43
CA ILE A 29 -12.09 -2.52 -13.39
C ILE A 29 -11.05 -1.98 -14.38
N ARG A 30 -11.51 -1.21 -15.36
CA ARG A 30 -10.65 -0.51 -16.33
C ARG A 30 -10.77 1.00 -16.09
N ASP A 31 -9.86 1.53 -15.29
CA ASP A 31 -9.65 2.96 -15.10
C ASP A 31 -8.17 3.23 -15.35
N ASP A 32 -7.87 4.14 -16.28
CA ASP A 32 -6.51 4.49 -16.72
C ASP A 32 -5.60 5.00 -15.59
N LYS A 33 -6.20 5.40 -14.45
CA LYS A 33 -5.44 5.81 -13.26
C LYS A 33 -4.84 4.63 -12.51
N TYR A 34 -5.35 3.42 -12.74
CA TYR A 34 -4.88 2.21 -12.08
C TYR A 34 -4.04 1.35 -13.03
N ARG A 35 -2.95 0.81 -12.50
CA ARG A 35 -2.15 -0.20 -13.20
C ARG A 35 -1.79 -1.31 -12.22
N VAL A 36 -1.79 -2.55 -12.70
CA VAL A 36 -1.33 -3.71 -11.92
C VAL A 36 -0.02 -4.18 -12.54
N VAL A 37 1.05 -4.19 -11.75
CA VAL A 37 2.38 -4.65 -12.18
C VAL A 37 2.92 -5.57 -11.10
N ASP A 38 3.36 -6.76 -11.47
CA ASP A 38 3.86 -7.79 -10.53
C ASP A 38 2.94 -8.06 -9.34
N TYR A 39 1.62 -8.05 -9.58
CA TYR A 39 0.58 -8.21 -8.55
C TYR A 39 0.54 -7.09 -7.50
N ILE A 40 1.07 -5.91 -7.83
CA ILE A 40 0.97 -4.69 -7.04
C ILE A 40 0.07 -3.71 -7.79
N ILE A 41 -0.93 -3.18 -7.08
CA ILE A 41 -1.81 -2.14 -7.62
C ILE A 41 -1.12 -0.80 -7.44
N PHE A 42 -1.05 -0.02 -8.51
CA PHE A 42 -0.65 1.38 -8.48
C PHE A 42 -1.84 2.26 -8.85
N TYR A 43 -1.96 3.39 -8.15
CA TYR A 43 -2.89 4.46 -8.45
C TYR A 43 -2.09 5.74 -8.71
N LYS A 44 -2.18 6.30 -9.92
CA LYS A 44 -1.41 7.50 -10.34
C LYS A 44 0.07 7.41 -9.95
N ASP A 45 0.71 6.32 -10.36
CA ASP A 45 2.12 6.00 -10.09
C ASP A 45 2.51 5.68 -8.63
N MET A 46 1.59 5.79 -7.67
CA MET A 46 1.83 5.43 -6.27
C MET A 46 1.32 4.02 -5.97
N ILE A 47 2.00 3.29 -5.07
CA ILE A 47 1.50 1.99 -4.58
C ILE A 47 0.17 2.22 -3.87
N TYR A 48 -0.87 1.56 -4.35
CA TYR A 48 -2.17 1.59 -3.72
C TYR A 48 -2.16 0.66 -2.51
N LEU A 49 -2.29 1.25 -1.33
CA LEU A 49 -2.51 0.54 -0.08
C LEU A 49 -3.99 0.63 0.26
N VAL A 50 -4.59 -0.52 0.56
CA VAL A 50 -6.00 -0.64 0.92
C VAL A 50 -6.31 0.22 2.16
N PRO A 51 -7.52 0.82 2.26
CA PRO A 51 -7.98 1.42 3.50
C PRO A 51 -7.83 0.45 4.69
N GLU A 52 -7.29 0.94 5.81
CA GLU A 52 -7.03 0.16 7.04
C GLU A 52 -5.99 -0.95 6.89
N SER A 53 -5.15 -0.92 5.85
CA SER A 53 -4.07 -1.90 5.72
C SER A 53 -3.07 -1.76 6.88
N LYS A 54 -2.64 -2.89 7.46
CA LYS A 54 -1.61 -2.92 8.50
C LYS A 54 -0.27 -2.47 7.93
N LEU A 55 -0.01 -2.73 6.65
CA LEU A 55 1.18 -2.23 5.98
C LEU A 55 1.20 -0.69 5.96
N LYS A 56 0.08 -0.04 5.62
CA LYS A 56 -0.04 1.43 5.69
C LYS A 56 0.19 1.95 7.10
N GLU A 57 -0.38 1.29 8.10
CA GLU A 57 -0.15 1.65 9.51
C GLU A 57 1.32 1.53 9.90
N ASN A 58 1.97 0.42 9.54
CA ASN A 58 3.39 0.20 9.81
C ASN A 58 4.29 1.23 9.11
N ILE A 59 3.96 1.59 7.86
CA ILE A 59 4.67 2.64 7.12
C ILE A 59 4.49 3.97 7.84
N LEU A 60 3.26 4.35 8.20
CA LEU A 60 3.00 5.61 8.90
C LEU A 60 3.74 5.69 10.24
N ARG A 61 3.73 4.61 11.03
CA ARG A 61 4.50 4.53 12.28
C ARG A 61 6.00 4.67 12.03
N ALA A 62 6.55 3.99 11.02
CA ALA A 62 7.98 4.10 10.70
C ALA A 62 8.37 5.53 10.28
N THR A 63 7.52 6.21 9.53
CA THR A 63 7.75 7.59 9.07
C THR A 63 7.52 8.63 10.18
N HIS A 64 6.85 8.28 11.28
CA HIS A 64 6.51 9.19 12.37
C HIS A 64 7.36 8.95 13.63
N ASP A 65 7.45 7.69 14.08
CA ASP A 65 7.96 7.29 15.39
C ASP A 65 9.47 7.03 15.40
N THR A 66 10.16 7.20 14.27
CA THR A 66 11.62 7.08 14.24
C THR A 66 12.28 8.35 14.78
N PRO A 67 13.37 8.24 15.58
CA PRO A 67 14.06 9.42 16.14
C PRO A 67 14.53 10.42 15.08
N LEU A 68 14.82 9.93 13.86
CA LEU A 68 15.21 10.72 12.68
C LEU A 68 14.02 11.41 11.98
N ALA A 69 12.80 10.93 12.17
CA ALA A 69 11.60 11.57 11.62
C ALA A 69 11.20 12.82 12.42
N GLY A 70 11.55 12.90 13.71
CA GLY A 70 11.31 14.07 14.54
C GLY A 70 9.86 14.23 14.99
N TYR A 71 9.08 13.14 15.07
CA TYR A 71 7.68 13.12 15.56
C TYR A 71 6.80 14.16 14.88
N GLN A 72 6.77 14.13 13.55
CA GLN A 72 6.13 15.20 12.78
C GLN A 72 4.61 15.15 12.91
N GLY A 73 3.99 16.29 13.21
CA GLY A 73 2.52 16.40 13.24
C GLY A 73 1.86 15.97 11.93
N TYR A 74 0.57 15.59 12.01
CA TYR A 74 -0.24 14.98 10.93
C TYR A 74 0.05 15.47 9.50
N LEU A 75 0.10 16.79 9.28
CA LEU A 75 0.29 17.40 7.96
C LEU A 75 1.63 17.11 7.30
N LYS A 76 2.69 16.84 8.07
CA LYS A 76 4.00 16.53 7.52
C LYS A 76 4.20 15.03 7.28
N THR A 77 3.47 14.20 8.01
CA THR A 77 3.49 12.73 7.89
C THR A 77 2.63 12.21 6.72
N TYR A 78 1.60 12.97 6.32
CA TYR A 78 0.64 12.60 5.27
C TYR A 78 0.88 13.27 3.91
N ARG A 79 2.00 13.99 3.75
CA ARG A 79 2.31 14.74 2.52
C ARG A 79 2.94 13.84 1.46
#